data_AF-A0A968P6B8-F1
#
_entry.id   AF-A0A968P6B8-F1
#
_cell.length_a   1.000
_cell.length_b   1.000
_cell.length_c   1.000
_cell.angle_alpha   90.00
_cell.angle_beta   90.00
_cell.angle_gamma   90.00
#
_symmetry.space_group_name_H-M   'P 1'
#
loop_
_entity.id
_entity.type
_entity.pdbx_description
1 polymer ?
#
loop_
_entity_poly.entity_id
_entity_poly.type
_entity_poly.pdbx_seq_one_letter_code
_entity_poly.pdbx_strand_id
1 'polypeptide(L)'
;MAKQARKRPSTAAAQPRAAAATSGTRRELFWALGLSLLAWLHRLAFLLSNRDRAWPFTIFYEGDAETFFRYARALLAGEVYDSGIPFHPPGFPTFLAAIHRLLGAGEPRAVVPHLQVKLVLAAVASLGVGLLYLLVRPYLGHLAALVAALLAAWHFGLAVIAIAPVSEGLYLTLLLLALLLWSRKLEHPLAAPEAAGAAGVGVRARAARR
;
A
#
# COMPACT_ATOMS: atom_id res chain seq x y z
N MET A 1 32.74 46.15 43.38
CA MET A 1 32.86 45.23 42.22
C MET A 1 32.19 43.90 42.57
N ALA A 2 30.93 43.69 42.16
CA ALA A 2 30.16 42.49 42.49
C ALA A 2 30.08 41.57 41.26
N LYS A 3 30.60 40.34 41.39
CA LYS A 3 30.54 39.28 40.37
C LYS A 3 29.10 38.75 40.26
N GLN A 4 28.41 39.10 39.18
CA GLN A 4 27.14 38.49 38.81
C GLN A 4 27.35 37.03 38.42
N ALA A 5 26.83 36.13 39.26
CA ALA A 5 26.79 34.69 39.00
C ALA A 5 25.82 34.40 37.85
N ARG A 6 26.37 33.94 36.72
CA ARG A 6 25.60 33.45 35.57
C ARG A 6 24.84 32.17 35.96
N LYS A 7 23.52 32.31 36.12
CA LYS A 7 22.57 31.20 36.27
C LYS A 7 22.61 30.34 34.99
N ARG A 8 23.03 29.08 35.10
CA ARG A 8 23.05 28.13 33.97
C ARG A 8 21.61 27.78 33.56
N PRO A 9 21.28 27.77 32.27
CA PRO A 9 19.95 27.44 31.78
C PRO A 9 19.66 25.93 31.97
N SER A 10 18.50 25.67 32.58
CA SER A 10 17.91 24.36 32.83
C SER A 10 17.74 23.58 31.53
N THR A 11 18.39 22.42 31.44
CA THR A 11 18.43 21.53 30.27
C THR A 11 17.47 20.33 30.39
N ALA A 12 16.53 20.34 31.34
CA ALA A 12 15.87 19.11 31.81
C ALA A 12 14.44 18.83 31.29
N ALA A 13 13.88 19.61 30.36
CA ALA A 13 12.45 19.47 30.01
C ALA A 13 12.12 18.90 28.61
N ALA A 14 13.11 18.45 27.83
CA ALA A 14 12.89 18.06 26.42
C ALA A 14 12.49 16.59 26.18
N GLN A 15 12.50 15.71 27.18
CA GLN A 15 12.39 14.25 26.96
C GLN A 15 10.99 13.60 26.83
N PRO A 16 9.83 14.19 27.22
CA PRO A 16 8.56 13.45 27.13
C PRO A 16 7.89 13.47 25.74
N ARG A 17 8.30 14.33 24.80
CA ARG A 17 7.65 14.45 23.47
C ARG A 17 8.02 13.32 22.49
N ALA A 18 9.23 12.79 22.57
CA ALA A 18 9.69 11.75 21.64
C ALA A 18 9.00 10.40 21.86
N ALA A 19 8.67 10.06 23.11
CA ALA A 19 8.05 8.77 23.44
C ALA A 19 6.59 8.67 22.97
N ALA A 20 5.80 9.75 23.10
CA ALA A 20 4.39 9.77 22.70
C ALA A 20 4.18 9.67 21.17
N ALA A 21 5.13 10.18 20.37
CA ALA A 21 5.06 10.08 18.90
C ALA A 21 5.19 8.62 18.40
N THR A 22 5.90 7.76 19.13
CA THR A 22 6.19 6.39 18.67
C THR A 22 5.02 5.42 18.84
N SER A 23 4.13 5.64 19.81
CA SER A 23 2.99 4.75 20.05
C SER A 23 1.89 4.87 19.00
N GLY A 24 1.71 6.06 18.41
CA GLY A 24 0.75 6.28 17.32
C GLY A 24 1.11 5.44 16.10
N THR A 25 2.37 5.46 15.67
CA THR A 25 2.82 4.80 14.44
C THR A 25 2.57 3.28 14.43
N ARG A 26 2.78 2.59 15.56
CA ARG A 26 2.57 1.14 15.64
C ARG A 26 1.09 0.75 15.49
N ARG A 27 0.19 1.52 16.09
CA ARG A 27 -1.25 1.29 16.00
C ARG A 27 -1.74 1.53 14.57
N GLU A 28 -1.27 2.58 13.91
CA GLU A 28 -1.61 2.87 12.52
C GLU A 28 -1.10 1.79 11.56
N LEU A 29 0.12 1.29 11.79
CA LEU A 29 0.65 0.16 11.03
C LEU A 29 -0.18 -1.12 11.25
N PHE A 30 -0.59 -1.39 12.48
CA PHE A 30 -1.46 -2.54 12.78
C PHE A 30 -2.79 -2.46 12.02
N TRP A 31 -3.43 -1.27 11.99
CA TRP A 31 -4.63 -1.06 11.18
C TRP A 31 -4.39 -1.27 9.70
N ALA A 32 -3.31 -0.70 9.15
CA ALA A 32 -2.97 -0.86 7.75
C ALA A 32 -2.74 -2.33 7.36
N LEU A 33 -2.03 -3.08 8.21
CA LEU A 33 -1.81 -4.51 8.02
C LEU A 33 -3.11 -5.31 8.13
N GLY A 34 -3.95 -5.01 9.13
CA GLY A 34 -5.26 -5.64 9.29
C GLY A 34 -6.18 -5.42 8.09
N LEU A 35 -6.22 -4.20 7.56
CA LEU A 35 -6.99 -3.86 6.35
C LEU A 35 -6.44 -4.54 5.09
N SER A 36 -5.11 -4.63 4.97
CA SER A 36 -4.47 -5.34 3.86
C SER A 36 -4.79 -6.84 3.92
N LEU A 37 -4.71 -7.44 5.11
CA LEU A 37 -5.08 -8.83 5.35
C LEU A 37 -6.55 -9.08 5.02
N LEU A 38 -7.45 -8.20 5.48
CA LEU A 38 -8.88 -8.28 5.18
C LEU A 38 -9.16 -8.24 3.67
N ALA A 39 -8.53 -7.30 2.95
CA ALA A 39 -8.64 -7.20 1.51
C ALA A 39 -8.09 -8.45 0.80
N TRP A 40 -6.97 -9.01 1.28
CA TRP A 40 -6.41 -10.25 0.76
C TRP A 40 -7.36 -11.43 0.95
N LEU A 41 -7.91 -11.62 2.16
CA LEU A 41 -8.90 -12.67 2.44
C LEU A 41 -10.16 -12.54 1.57
N HIS A 42 -10.66 -11.32 1.35
CA HIS A 42 -11.78 -11.08 0.46
C HIS A 42 -11.45 -11.47 -1.00
N ARG A 43 -10.27 -11.09 -1.50
CA ARG A 43 -9.81 -11.43 -2.86
C ARG A 43 -9.53 -12.92 -3.03
N LEU A 44 -9.06 -13.58 -1.97
CA LEU A 44 -8.93 -15.05 -1.91
C LEU A 44 -10.29 -15.72 -2.06
N ALA A 45 -11.29 -15.29 -1.29
CA ALA A 45 -12.65 -15.82 -1.40
C ALA A 45 -13.20 -15.62 -2.82
N PHE A 46 -13.01 -14.42 -3.40
CA PHE A 46 -13.39 -14.12 -4.77
C PHE A 46 -12.70 -15.04 -5.78
N LEU A 47 -11.37 -15.18 -5.73
CA LEU A 47 -10.60 -16.07 -6.60
C LEU A 47 -11.07 -17.52 -6.49
N LEU A 48 -11.24 -18.02 -5.27
CA LEU A 48 -11.61 -19.40 -5.01
C LEU A 48 -13.05 -19.73 -5.40
N SER A 49 -13.94 -18.75 -5.41
CA SER A 49 -15.32 -18.86 -5.90
C SER A 49 -15.45 -18.84 -7.43
N ASN A 50 -14.37 -18.48 -8.14
CA ASN A 50 -14.40 -18.30 -9.59
C ASN A 50 -13.61 -19.39 -10.33
N ARG A 51 -13.99 -19.67 -11.58
CA ARG A 51 -13.27 -20.62 -12.47
C ARG A 51 -11.86 -20.15 -12.80
N ASP A 52 -11.62 -18.84 -12.73
CA ASP A 52 -10.31 -18.22 -12.94
C ASP A 52 -9.18 -18.84 -12.11
N ARG A 53 -9.48 -19.47 -10.96
CA ARG A 53 -8.47 -20.16 -10.13
C ARG A 53 -7.67 -21.24 -10.87
N ALA A 54 -8.28 -21.87 -11.88
CA ALA A 54 -7.65 -22.95 -12.65
C ALA A 54 -6.98 -22.45 -13.93
N TRP A 55 -7.21 -21.20 -14.31
CA TRP A 55 -6.75 -20.65 -15.59
C TRP A 55 -5.50 -19.77 -15.39
N PRO A 56 -4.57 -19.74 -16.37
CA PRO A 56 -3.41 -18.85 -16.34
C PRO A 56 -3.79 -17.36 -16.28
N PHE A 57 -4.86 -16.99 -16.98
CA PHE A 57 -5.38 -15.63 -17.08
C PHE A 57 -6.78 -15.53 -16.46
N THR A 58 -7.26 -14.31 -16.23
CA THR A 58 -8.65 -14.05 -15.82
C THR A 58 -9.49 -13.74 -17.06
N ILE A 59 -10.76 -14.14 -17.05
CA ILE A 59 -11.68 -13.82 -18.15
C ILE A 59 -11.89 -12.31 -18.35
N PHE A 60 -11.71 -11.51 -17.29
CA PHE A 60 -11.96 -10.07 -17.35
C PHE A 60 -10.83 -9.26 -17.98
N TYR A 61 -9.67 -9.87 -18.20
CA TYR A 61 -8.48 -9.24 -18.81
C TYR A 61 -7.84 -10.16 -19.84
N GLU A 62 -8.68 -10.89 -20.58
CA GLU A 62 -8.22 -11.67 -21.72
C GLU A 62 -7.49 -10.75 -22.73
N GLY A 63 -6.38 -11.22 -23.29
CA GLY A 63 -5.45 -10.39 -24.08
C GLY A 63 -4.28 -9.87 -23.24
N ASP A 64 -4.51 -8.88 -22.38
CA ASP A 64 -3.41 -8.24 -21.60
C ASP A 64 -2.77 -9.22 -20.61
N ALA A 65 -3.60 -9.96 -19.87
CA ALA A 65 -3.13 -10.96 -18.90
C ALA A 65 -2.30 -12.05 -19.58
N GLU A 66 -2.72 -12.48 -20.77
CA GLU A 66 -1.98 -13.47 -21.55
C GLU A 66 -0.66 -12.89 -22.08
N THR A 67 -0.68 -11.65 -22.57
CA THR A 67 0.50 -10.94 -23.07
C THR A 67 1.56 -10.83 -21.99
N PHE A 68 1.21 -10.32 -20.80
CA PHE A 68 2.15 -10.22 -19.69
C PHE A 68 2.64 -11.58 -19.20
N PHE A 69 1.77 -12.60 -19.20
CA PHE A 69 2.17 -13.96 -18.85
C PHE A 69 3.20 -14.51 -19.84
N ARG A 70 2.93 -14.45 -21.14
CA ARG A 70 3.84 -14.92 -22.20
C ARG A 70 5.15 -14.14 -22.21
N TYR A 71 5.12 -12.83 -21.97
CA TYR A 71 6.32 -12.01 -21.83
C TYR A 71 7.16 -12.48 -20.64
N ALA A 72 6.55 -12.70 -19.47
CA ALA A 72 7.28 -13.24 -18.32
C ALA A 72 7.91 -14.62 -18.61
N ARG A 73 7.24 -15.46 -19.42
CA ARG A 73 7.81 -16.75 -19.87
C ARG A 73 8.98 -16.59 -20.84
N ALA A 74 8.88 -15.68 -21.81
CA ALA A 74 9.95 -15.37 -22.75
C ALA A 74 11.21 -14.85 -22.02
N LEU A 75 11.03 -13.97 -21.03
CA LEU A 75 12.12 -13.47 -20.17
C LEU A 75 12.86 -14.60 -19.46
N LEU A 76 12.14 -15.59 -18.91
CA LEU A 76 12.74 -16.76 -18.26
C LEU A 76 13.41 -17.72 -19.26
N ALA A 77 12.92 -17.76 -20.51
CA ALA A 77 13.52 -18.52 -21.59
C ALA A 77 14.77 -17.87 -22.20
N GLY A 78 15.05 -16.60 -21.87
CA GLY A 78 16.08 -15.82 -22.57
C GLY A 78 15.68 -15.46 -24.01
N GLU A 79 14.38 -15.49 -24.30
CA GLU A 79 13.83 -15.18 -25.62
C GLU A 79 13.37 -13.73 -25.69
N VAL A 80 13.39 -13.17 -26.90
CA VAL A 80 12.85 -11.84 -27.17
C VAL A 80 11.33 -11.95 -27.31
N TYR A 81 10.59 -11.09 -26.61
CA TYR A 81 9.14 -10.96 -26.74
C TYR A 81 8.77 -9.87 -27.78
N ASP A 82 7.63 -10.02 -28.47
CA ASP A 82 7.13 -9.07 -29.50
C ASP A 82 8.18 -8.67 -30.56
N SER A 83 9.04 -9.62 -30.97
CA SER A 83 10.15 -9.36 -31.90
C SER A 83 11.09 -8.22 -31.46
N GLY A 84 11.11 -7.90 -30.18
CA GLY A 84 11.94 -6.85 -29.57
C GLY A 84 11.30 -5.47 -29.58
N ILE A 85 10.04 -5.36 -30.03
CA ILE A 85 9.33 -4.09 -30.02
C ILE A 85 8.77 -3.85 -28.61
N PRO A 86 9.13 -2.74 -27.95
CA PRO A 86 8.71 -2.48 -26.57
C PRO A 86 7.29 -1.93 -26.50
N PHE A 87 6.29 -2.65 -27.02
CA PHE A 87 4.89 -2.27 -26.86
C PHE A 87 4.43 -2.30 -25.39
N HIS A 88 5.02 -3.22 -24.61
CA HIS A 88 4.73 -3.39 -23.19
C HIS A 88 6.00 -3.10 -22.37
N PRO A 89 5.96 -2.17 -21.40
CA PRO A 89 7.09 -1.93 -20.51
C PRO A 89 7.48 -3.21 -19.74
N PRO A 90 8.77 -3.55 -19.63
CA PRO A 90 9.22 -4.82 -19.06
C PRO A 90 9.05 -4.92 -17.54
N GLY A 91 8.67 -3.83 -16.86
CA GLY A 91 8.61 -3.77 -15.40
C GLY A 91 7.71 -4.84 -14.78
N PHE A 92 6.46 -4.94 -15.24
CA PHE A 92 5.54 -5.96 -14.73
C PHE A 92 5.89 -7.39 -15.20
N PRO A 93 6.22 -7.66 -16.48
CA PRO A 93 6.76 -8.96 -16.91
C PRO A 93 7.94 -9.45 -16.07
N THR A 94 8.88 -8.57 -15.72
CA THR A 94 10.06 -8.92 -14.89
C THR A 94 9.64 -9.32 -13.48
N PHE A 95 8.73 -8.56 -12.88
CA PHE A 95 8.15 -8.91 -11.58
C PHE A 95 7.43 -10.26 -11.62
N LEU A 96 6.62 -10.51 -12.65
CA LEU A 96 5.89 -11.77 -12.81
C LEU A 96 6.85 -12.96 -13.06
N ALA A 97 7.92 -12.76 -13.84
CA ALA A 97 8.98 -13.75 -14.04
C ALA A 97 9.68 -14.11 -12.72
N ALA A 98 9.94 -13.13 -11.85
CA ALA A 98 10.48 -13.37 -10.52
C ALA A 98 9.53 -14.22 -9.67
N ILE A 99 8.22 -13.95 -9.69
CA ILE A 99 7.22 -14.78 -9.00
C ILE A 99 7.24 -16.21 -9.54
N HIS A 100 7.22 -16.41 -10.86
CA HIS A 100 7.30 -17.73 -11.47
C HIS A 100 8.54 -18.49 -10.99
N ARG A 101 9.71 -17.85 -10.97
CA ARG A 101 10.96 -18.44 -10.48
C ARG A 101 10.88 -18.83 -9.00
N LEU A 102 10.37 -17.93 -8.14
CA LEU A 102 10.22 -18.19 -6.70
C LEU A 102 9.27 -19.36 -6.40
N LEU A 103 8.27 -19.58 -7.26
CA LEU A 103 7.32 -20.68 -7.14
C LEU A 103 7.78 -21.97 -7.85
N GLY A 104 9.06 -22.07 -8.22
CA GLY A 104 9.64 -23.27 -8.84
C GLY A 104 9.38 -23.40 -10.34
N ALA A 105 8.81 -22.38 -10.99
CA ALA A 105 8.56 -22.35 -12.43
C ALA A 105 9.57 -21.46 -13.18
N GLY A 106 10.83 -21.45 -12.75
CA GLY A 106 11.90 -20.65 -13.36
C GLY A 106 12.39 -21.17 -14.72
N GLU A 107 12.32 -22.48 -14.94
CA GLU A 107 12.77 -23.11 -16.18
C GLU A 107 11.81 -22.85 -17.34
N PRO A 108 12.27 -22.74 -18.60
CA PRO A 108 11.45 -22.33 -19.75
C PRO A 108 10.19 -23.18 -19.95
N ARG A 109 10.27 -24.48 -19.69
CA ARG A 109 9.17 -25.46 -19.86
C ARG A 109 8.49 -25.87 -18.54
N ALA A 110 8.81 -25.22 -17.43
CA ALA A 110 8.18 -25.54 -16.16
C ALA A 110 6.69 -25.20 -16.17
N VAL A 111 5.89 -26.08 -15.56
CA VAL A 111 4.46 -25.83 -15.35
C VAL A 111 4.31 -24.72 -14.30
N VAL A 112 3.62 -23.64 -14.66
CA VAL A 112 3.43 -22.51 -13.76
C VAL A 112 2.27 -22.80 -12.80
N PRO A 113 2.49 -22.70 -11.47
CA PRO A 113 1.42 -22.87 -10.49
C PRO A 113 0.51 -21.63 -10.45
N HIS A 114 -0.45 -21.53 -11.38
CA HIS A 114 -1.26 -20.33 -11.63
C HIS A 114 -2.00 -19.81 -10.40
N LEU A 115 -2.57 -20.71 -9.60
CA LEU A 115 -3.25 -20.32 -8.37
C LEU A 115 -2.30 -19.56 -7.45
N GLN A 116 -1.13 -20.13 -7.17
CA GLN A 116 -0.11 -19.57 -6.28
C GLN A 116 0.40 -18.22 -6.80
N VAL A 117 0.58 -18.08 -8.11
CA VAL A 117 0.90 -16.78 -8.74
C VAL A 117 -0.18 -15.76 -8.39
N LYS A 118 -1.46 -16.08 -8.60
CA LYS A 118 -2.59 -15.19 -8.30
C LYS A 118 -2.72 -14.89 -6.80
N LEU A 119 -2.37 -15.82 -5.91
CA LEU A 119 -2.32 -15.57 -4.46
C LEU A 119 -1.29 -14.48 -4.12
N VAL A 120 -0.11 -14.54 -4.74
CA VAL A 120 0.97 -13.55 -4.55
C VAL A 120 0.57 -12.19 -5.13
N LEU A 121 0.01 -12.16 -6.34
CA LEU A 121 -0.52 -10.93 -6.95
C LEU A 121 -1.59 -10.28 -6.07
N ALA A 122 -2.52 -11.08 -5.56
CA ALA A 122 -3.58 -10.61 -4.68
C ALA A 122 -3.01 -10.04 -3.38
N ALA A 123 -1.97 -10.67 -2.81
CA ALA A 123 -1.31 -10.18 -1.62
C ALA A 123 -0.64 -8.82 -1.86
N VAL A 124 0.12 -8.68 -2.95
CA VAL A 124 0.79 -7.42 -3.31
C VAL A 124 -0.23 -6.31 -3.54
N ALA A 125 -1.26 -6.56 -4.36
CA ALA A 125 -2.32 -5.59 -4.60
C ALA A 125 -3.09 -5.24 -3.31
N SER A 126 -3.14 -6.13 -2.31
CA SER A 126 -3.84 -5.88 -1.03
C SER A 126 -3.09 -4.95 -0.11
N LEU A 127 -1.77 -4.87 -0.24
CA LEU A 127 -0.97 -3.85 0.44
C LEU A 127 -1.42 -2.44 0.04
N GLY A 128 -1.89 -2.26 -1.20
CA GLY A 128 -2.47 -0.99 -1.65
C GLY A 128 -3.60 -0.48 -0.74
N VAL A 129 -4.41 -1.37 -0.16
CA VAL A 129 -5.50 -0.97 0.75
C VAL A 129 -4.97 -0.41 2.07
N GLY A 130 -3.96 -1.07 2.67
CA GLY A 130 -3.31 -0.54 3.88
C GLY A 130 -2.52 0.74 3.61
N LEU A 131 -1.86 0.84 2.45
CA LEU A 131 -1.17 2.06 2.04
C LEU A 131 -2.14 3.23 1.83
N LEU A 132 -3.31 2.99 1.24
CA LEU A 132 -4.36 4.00 1.10
C LEU A 132 -4.80 4.52 2.48
N TYR A 133 -5.01 3.63 3.44
CA TYR A 133 -5.32 4.02 4.82
C TYR A 133 -4.23 4.94 5.41
N LEU A 134 -2.97 4.53 5.35
CA LEU A 134 -1.84 5.30 5.88
C LEU A 134 -1.64 6.65 5.17
N LEU A 135 -1.98 6.71 3.89
CA LEU A 135 -1.91 7.92 3.08
C LEU A 135 -3.03 8.90 3.43
N VAL A 136 -4.27 8.44 3.58
CA VAL A 136 -5.44 9.30 3.82
C VAL A 136 -5.54 9.78 5.28
N ARG A 137 -5.12 8.93 6.23
CA ARG A 137 -5.28 9.15 7.67
C ARG A 137 -4.81 10.52 8.19
N PRO A 138 -3.65 11.07 7.78
CA PRO A 138 -3.16 12.36 8.25
C PRO A 138 -3.96 13.55 7.72
N TYR A 139 -4.70 13.39 6.62
CA TYR A 139 -5.41 14.50 5.98
C TYR A 139 -6.88 14.56 6.40
N LEU A 140 -7.55 13.40 6.48
CA LEU A 140 -9.01 13.34 6.66
C LEU A 140 -9.47 12.67 7.97
N GLY A 141 -8.54 12.22 8.81
CA GLY A 141 -8.89 11.55 10.06
C GLY A 141 -8.97 10.02 9.94
N HIS A 142 -9.16 9.35 11.09
CA HIS A 142 -9.19 7.88 11.17
C HIS A 142 -10.39 7.28 10.46
N LEU A 143 -11.58 7.83 10.74
CA LEU A 143 -12.83 7.31 10.22
C LEU A 143 -12.87 7.38 8.68
N ALA A 144 -12.49 8.52 8.09
CA ALA A 144 -12.45 8.68 6.65
C ALA A 144 -11.45 7.72 5.99
N ALA A 145 -10.27 7.52 6.59
CA ALA A 145 -9.28 6.58 6.09
C ALA A 145 -9.77 5.12 6.17
N LEU A 146 -10.46 4.74 7.25
CA LEU A 146 -11.09 3.42 7.36
C LEU A 146 -12.15 3.21 6.28
N VAL A 147 -13.06 4.18 6.09
CA VAL A 147 -14.10 4.09 5.05
C VAL A 147 -13.47 3.98 3.67
N ALA A 148 -12.46 4.79 3.34
CA ALA A 148 -11.77 4.72 2.06
C ALA A 148 -11.11 3.34 1.83
N ALA A 149 -10.45 2.79 2.85
CA ALA A 149 -9.83 1.47 2.77
C ALA A 149 -10.85 0.34 2.63
N LEU A 150 -11.97 0.39 3.35
CA LEU A 150 -13.04 -0.61 3.25
C LEU A 150 -13.73 -0.55 1.87
N LEU A 151 -14.01 0.65 1.36
CA LEU A 151 -14.52 0.81 0.00
C LEU A 151 -13.55 0.23 -1.03
N ALA A 152 -12.25 0.46 -0.89
CA ALA A 152 -11.23 -0.12 -1.77
C ALA A 152 -11.12 -1.65 -1.64
N ALA A 153 -11.26 -2.21 -0.43
CA ALA A 153 -11.20 -3.64 -0.18
C ALA A 153 -12.36 -4.42 -0.85
N TRP A 154 -13.55 -3.81 -0.91
CA TRP A 154 -14.76 -4.39 -1.51
C TRP A 154 -15.07 -3.89 -2.92
N HIS A 155 -14.26 -3.02 -3.50
CA HIS A 155 -14.45 -2.55 -4.87
C HIS A 155 -14.23 -3.69 -5.87
N PHE A 156 -15.28 -4.08 -6.61
CA PHE A 156 -15.25 -5.21 -7.54
C PHE A 156 -14.08 -5.12 -8.55
N GLY A 157 -13.90 -3.96 -9.21
CA GLY A 157 -12.81 -3.80 -10.17
C GLY A 157 -11.41 -3.99 -9.57
N LEU A 158 -11.21 -3.60 -8.31
CA LEU A 158 -9.91 -3.80 -7.64
C LEU A 158 -9.73 -5.27 -7.23
N ALA A 159 -10.80 -5.99 -6.94
CA ALA A 159 -10.74 -7.42 -6.68
C ALA A 159 -10.35 -8.21 -7.94
N VAL A 160 -10.91 -7.85 -9.11
CA VAL A 160 -10.56 -8.44 -10.40
C VAL A 160 -9.09 -8.16 -10.75
N ILE A 161 -8.67 -6.89 -10.73
CA ILE A 161 -7.29 -6.50 -11.04
C ILE A 161 -6.29 -7.18 -10.10
N ALA A 162 -6.62 -7.34 -8.82
CA ALA A 162 -5.72 -7.93 -7.84
C ALA A 162 -5.37 -9.40 -8.11
N ILE A 163 -6.24 -10.14 -8.81
CA ILE A 163 -6.02 -11.56 -9.12
C ILE A 163 -5.59 -11.79 -10.58
N ALA A 164 -5.56 -10.72 -11.39
CA ALA A 164 -5.19 -10.76 -12.79
C ALA A 164 -3.66 -10.56 -12.94
N PRO A 165 -2.99 -11.32 -13.82
CA PRO A 165 -1.58 -11.07 -14.14
C PRO A 165 -1.45 -9.87 -15.08
N VAL A 166 -1.84 -8.69 -14.58
CA VAL A 166 -1.76 -7.40 -15.26
C VAL A 166 -1.05 -6.36 -14.39
N SER A 167 -0.58 -5.30 -15.01
CA SER A 167 0.31 -4.32 -14.37
C SER A 167 -0.35 -3.46 -13.29
N GLU A 168 -1.67 -3.29 -13.36
CA GLU A 168 -2.44 -2.27 -12.67
C GLU A 168 -2.43 -2.48 -11.15
N GLY A 169 -2.51 -3.73 -10.69
CA GLY A 169 -2.46 -4.06 -9.26
C GLY A 169 -1.11 -3.71 -8.63
N LEU A 170 -0.01 -4.01 -9.33
CA LEU A 170 1.33 -3.64 -8.90
C LEU A 170 1.52 -2.11 -8.99
N TYR A 171 1.12 -1.51 -10.11
CA TYR A 171 1.22 -0.07 -10.33
C TYR A 171 0.52 0.74 -9.23
N LEU A 172 -0.73 0.43 -8.92
CA LEU A 172 -1.49 1.13 -7.86
C LEU A 172 -0.80 0.99 -6.50
N THR A 173 -0.27 -0.19 -6.18
CA THR A 173 0.44 -0.43 -4.91
C THR A 173 1.72 0.41 -4.83
N LEU A 174 2.52 0.42 -5.90
CA LEU A 174 3.76 1.20 -5.98
C LEU A 174 3.46 2.71 -5.99
N LEU A 175 2.40 3.15 -6.67
CA LEU A 175 1.96 4.54 -6.68
C LEU A 175 1.57 5.01 -5.28
N LEU A 176 0.75 4.24 -4.56
CA LEU A 176 0.36 4.57 -3.18
C LEU A 176 1.56 4.58 -2.24
N LEU A 177 2.51 3.64 -2.42
CA LEU A 177 3.76 3.64 -1.66
C LEU A 177 4.59 4.90 -1.96
N ALA A 178 4.75 5.26 -3.23
CA ALA A 178 5.49 6.45 -3.64
C ALA A 178 4.86 7.74 -3.07
N LEU A 179 3.53 7.87 -3.14
CA LEU A 179 2.79 8.99 -2.55
C LEU A 179 2.92 9.03 -1.03
N LEU A 180 2.89 7.87 -0.37
CA LEU A 180 3.11 7.79 1.07
C LEU A 180 4.54 8.24 1.42
N LEU A 181 5.56 7.76 0.72
CA LEU A 181 6.95 8.17 0.98
C LEU A 181 7.15 9.67 0.69
N TRP A 182 6.56 10.17 -0.40
CA TRP A 182 6.60 11.57 -0.78
C TRP A 182 5.95 12.47 0.28
N SER A 183 4.73 12.15 0.71
CA SER A 183 4.01 12.91 1.75
C SER A 183 4.76 12.97 3.09
N ARG A 184 5.50 11.92 3.45
CA ARG A 184 6.30 11.87 4.68
C ARG A 184 7.61 12.65 4.58
N LYS A 185 8.23 12.70 3.40
CA LYS A 185 9.50 13.43 3.22
C LYS A 185 9.34 14.94 3.09
N LEU A 186 8.21 15.41 2.57
CA LEU A 186 8.05 16.82 2.19
C LEU A 186 7.23 17.65 3.18
N GLU A 187 7.01 17.17 4.41
CA GLU A 187 6.22 17.87 5.45
C GLU A 187 4.99 18.56 4.84
N HIS A 188 4.15 17.77 4.15
CA HIS A 188 3.13 18.32 3.27
C HIS A 188 2.21 19.30 4.02
N PRO A 189 1.99 20.54 3.53
CA PRO A 189 1.30 21.61 4.28
C PRO A 189 -0.17 21.29 4.60
N LEU A 190 -0.77 20.33 3.88
CA LEU A 190 -2.12 19.83 4.13
C LEU A 190 -2.20 18.71 5.17
N ALA A 191 -1.07 18.14 5.64
CA ALA A 191 -1.11 17.15 6.70
C ALA A 191 -1.75 17.81 7.91
N ALA A 192 -2.94 17.36 8.31
CA ALA A 192 -3.65 17.98 9.41
C ALA A 192 -2.73 17.86 10.65
N PRO A 193 -2.48 18.96 11.37
CA PRO A 193 -1.73 18.86 12.62
C PRO A 193 -2.43 17.81 13.47
N GLU A 194 -1.69 16.78 13.91
CA GLU A 194 -2.21 15.69 14.75
C GLU A 194 -2.89 16.30 15.97
N ALA A 195 -4.19 16.52 15.83
CA ALA A 195 -5.11 17.13 16.76
C ALA A 195 -4.47 17.91 17.93
N ALA A 196 -4.56 19.24 17.83
CA ALA A 196 -4.95 20.10 18.94
C ALA A 196 -6.34 19.73 19.54
N GLY A 197 -6.82 18.49 19.36
CA GLY A 197 -8.12 17.96 19.76
C GLY A 197 -8.12 17.27 21.12
N ALA A 198 -7.14 17.57 21.98
CA ALA A 198 -7.21 17.26 23.41
C ALA A 198 -7.16 18.52 24.31
N ALA A 199 -6.98 19.71 23.73
CA ALA A 199 -7.21 20.96 24.46
C ALA A 199 -8.68 21.32 24.29
N GLY A 200 -9.48 20.92 25.28
CA GLY A 200 -10.91 21.19 25.32
C GLY A 200 -11.23 22.62 24.89
N VAL A 201 -12.23 22.72 24.03
CA VAL A 201 -13.10 23.90 23.93
C VAL A 201 -13.90 23.96 25.24
N GLY A 202 -13.17 24.11 26.35
CA GLY A 202 -13.67 24.56 27.62
C GLY A 202 -13.88 26.05 27.49
N VAL A 203 -15.10 26.41 27.11
CA VAL A 203 -15.86 27.54 27.63
C VAL A 203 -15.02 28.48 28.51
N ARG A 204 -14.52 29.55 27.92
CA ARG A 204 -14.39 30.82 28.64
C ARG A 204 -15.17 31.87 27.88
N ALA A 205 -16.50 31.78 28.06
CA ALA A 205 -17.35 32.95 28.07
C ALA A 205 -16.80 33.92 29.12
N ARG A 206 -15.88 34.80 28.72
CA ARG A 206 -15.46 35.93 29.53
C ARG A 206 -16.50 37.02 29.31
N ALA A 207 -17.58 36.91 30.05
CA ALA A 207 -18.41 38.06 30.40
C ALA A 207 -17.52 39.06 31.17
N ALA A 208 -16.97 40.04 30.45
CA ALA A 208 -16.75 41.37 31.00
C ALA A 208 -18.05 42.12 30.67
N ARG A 209 -18.95 42.48 31.60
CA ARG A 209 -18.73 43.24 32.85
C ARG A 209 -17.70 44.33 32.66
N ARG A 210 -18.07 45.36 31.90
CA ARG A 210 -18.00 46.76 32.32
C ARG A 210 -19.24 47.47 31.82
#